data_AF-A0A561CM81-F1
#
_entry.id   AF-A0A561CM81-F1
#
_cell.length_a   1.000
_cell.length_b   1.000
_cell.length_c   1.000
_cell.angle_alpha   90.00
_cell.angle_beta   90.00
_cell.angle_gamma   90.00
#
_symmetry.space_group_name_H-M   'P 1'
#
loop_
_entity.id
_entity.type
_entity.pdbx_description
1 polymer ?
#
loop_
_entity_poly.entity_id
_entity_poly.type
_entity_poly.pdbx_seq_one_letter_code
_entity_poly.pdbx_strand_id
1 'polypeptide(L)'
;MNEQLKEFIRLSEEYLNTESKQFNLKKYKDDIITDIENLLNVNEEIKNYMLNGRIKKAESLKEKIIRKVKVYEESNGDAKVFIDKVLDDIIGVRIICLLNDDESKIYNILERYFINKGIYLCNGKYFIGEIEEDSFPYLGYSYEKQPVPQKNGKGIYKLKLKYFISKEDFINIELQIKSLTHLVWGELEHMLFYKNYRYNLDHDLHSKTMLSINKILEILDSQLKDLQFHLTQNNKIKDTQNMATKFLYNTIHDEIKHIHNTELDLREIYSLISQLFFYNCSNYREALICSKKLFKTIADLEIDPDYFNLAVFDTTLELKDNFNKYIEEMDDTYIFNEETAVTLNTLAQMILELSKGNDIFWESLLSIYTLLLSQEKEQAIEEKDQIIKRNFIDAILKVTYSFIKSFTDFLKEEMELIDFPENLVFINNIIVDVLNKYFLEYKKLDFFLETVHQNNIKEIIKQFYNVHKNTLSNLDFNLKEDLEQHDKVKLKQIIFKTIEIQVYFQLYGTLPTSELKSLLKECNEGDIRLKWTPRIHTQNLEKLSEGKLTIENIENLYIYLYVEEDKDYDN
;
A
#
# COMPACT_ATOMS: atom_id res chain seq x y z
N MET A 1 17.09 56.55 12.00
CA MET A 1 15.70 56.09 11.81
C MET A 1 14.81 57.33 11.87
N ASN A 2 13.99 57.59 10.85
CA ASN A 2 13.06 58.73 10.80
C ASN A 2 12.11 58.69 12.02
N GLU A 3 11.80 59.84 12.63
CA GLU A 3 10.90 59.95 13.79
C GLU A 3 9.50 59.39 13.49
N GLN A 4 9.01 59.55 12.26
CA GLN A 4 7.74 58.97 11.82
C GLN A 4 7.72 57.43 11.89
N LEU A 5 8.84 56.78 11.56
CA LEU A 5 8.95 55.32 11.61
C LEU A 5 9.08 54.81 13.05
N LYS A 6 9.78 55.55 13.92
CA LYS A 6 9.84 55.24 15.36
C LYS A 6 8.46 55.28 15.99
N GLU A 7 7.70 56.33 15.68
CA GLU A 7 6.36 56.52 16.22
C GLU A 7 5.39 55.47 15.69
N PHE A 8 5.46 55.14 14.41
CA PHE A 8 4.69 54.03 13.83
C PHE A 8 4.99 52.68 14.51
N ILE A 9 6.26 52.36 14.75
CA ILE A 9 6.65 51.14 15.48
C ILE A 9 6.05 51.14 16.88
N ARG A 10 6.19 52.25 17.63
CA ARG A 10 5.66 52.37 19.00
C ARG A 10 4.15 52.16 19.04
N LEU A 11 3.40 52.85 18.17
CA LEU A 11 1.95 52.73 18.09
C LEU A 11 1.51 51.32 17.67
N SER A 12 2.26 50.65 16.79
CA SER A 12 1.98 49.27 16.39
C SER A 12 2.20 48.28 17.54
N GLU A 13 3.26 48.47 18.33
CA GLU A 13 3.54 47.66 19.52
C GLU A 13 2.46 47.86 20.60
N GLU A 14 2.05 49.11 20.84
CA GLU A 14 0.99 49.44 21.81
C GLU A 14 -0.37 48.86 21.41
N TYR A 15 -0.75 49.00 20.13
CA TYR A 15 -2.00 48.44 19.64
C TYR A 15 -2.01 46.91 19.73
N LEU A 16 -0.91 46.25 19.33
CA LEU A 16 -0.78 44.80 19.44
C LEU A 16 -0.85 44.32 20.89
N ASN A 17 -0.25 45.04 21.83
CA ASN A 17 -0.19 44.66 23.25
C ASN A 17 -1.42 45.05 24.06
N THR A 18 -2.43 45.68 23.45
CA THR A 18 -3.69 45.99 24.14
C THR A 18 -4.38 44.70 24.58
N GLU A 19 -4.89 44.65 25.82
CA GLU A 19 -5.49 43.44 26.41
C GLU A 19 -6.60 42.85 25.54
N SER A 20 -7.49 43.70 25.02
CA SER A 20 -8.58 43.26 24.13
C SER A 20 -8.07 42.62 22.83
N LYS A 21 -6.99 43.15 22.26
CA LYS A 21 -6.41 42.63 21.02
C LYS A 21 -5.75 41.27 21.26
N GLN A 22 -4.93 41.16 22.31
CA GLN A 22 -4.29 39.90 22.68
C GLN A 22 -5.31 38.81 23.03
N PHE A 23 -6.36 39.16 23.77
CA PHE A 23 -7.45 38.24 24.10
C PHE A 23 -8.13 37.71 22.84
N ASN A 24 -8.53 38.60 21.92
CA ASN A 24 -9.17 38.22 20.67
C ASN A 24 -8.26 37.36 19.80
N LEU A 25 -6.99 37.76 19.60
CA LEU A 25 -6.03 36.98 18.81
C LEU A 25 -5.79 35.58 19.39
N LYS A 26 -5.79 35.44 20.72
CA LYS A 26 -5.67 34.13 21.38
C LYS A 26 -6.89 33.26 21.10
N LYS A 27 -8.09 33.80 21.28
CA LYS A 27 -9.34 33.10 20.97
C LYS A 27 -9.35 32.62 19.51
N TYR A 28 -9.15 33.53 18.55
CA TYR A 28 -9.16 33.18 17.14
C TYR A 28 -8.09 32.15 16.78
N LYS A 29 -6.88 32.25 17.35
CA LYS A 29 -5.83 31.25 17.14
C LYS A 29 -6.27 29.86 17.61
N ASP A 30 -6.94 29.74 18.75
CA ASP A 30 -7.43 28.46 19.26
C ASP A 30 -8.59 27.91 18.38
N ASP A 31 -9.50 28.78 17.92
CA ASP A 31 -10.57 28.43 16.98
C ASP A 31 -9.99 27.91 15.65
N ILE A 32 -9.02 28.63 15.07
CA ILE A 32 -8.36 28.26 13.80
C ILE A 32 -7.63 26.91 13.90
N ILE A 33 -6.96 26.64 15.03
CA ILE A 33 -6.29 25.35 15.25
C ILE A 33 -7.34 24.23 15.24
N THR A 34 -8.45 24.44 15.96
CA THR A 34 -9.55 23.47 16.02
C THR A 34 -10.15 23.20 14.65
N ASP A 35 -10.36 24.24 13.84
CA ASP A 35 -10.85 24.10 12.47
C ASP A 35 -9.88 23.27 11.62
N ILE A 36 -8.59 23.57 11.67
CA ILE A 36 -7.57 22.82 10.91
C ILE A 36 -7.47 21.37 11.41
N GLU A 37 -7.53 21.12 12.72
CA GLU A 37 -7.57 19.76 13.29
C GLU A 37 -8.74 18.97 12.76
N ASN A 38 -9.94 19.56 12.76
CA ASN A 38 -11.15 18.91 12.25
C ASN A 38 -11.03 18.58 10.76
N LEU A 39 -10.43 19.47 9.96
CA LEU A 39 -10.20 19.23 8.53
C LEU A 39 -9.24 18.06 8.27
N LEU A 40 -8.20 17.93 9.09
CA LEU A 40 -7.21 16.86 8.93
C LEU A 40 -7.72 15.51 9.46
N ASN A 41 -8.55 15.50 10.50
CA ASN A 41 -9.08 14.28 11.11
C ASN A 41 -10.06 13.50 10.23
N VAL A 42 -10.57 14.09 9.14
CA VAL A 42 -11.44 13.40 8.17
C VAL A 42 -10.67 12.31 7.41
N ASN A 43 -9.34 12.40 7.33
CA ASN A 43 -8.52 11.46 6.57
C ASN A 43 -7.74 10.52 7.50
N GLU A 44 -8.02 9.21 7.42
CA GLU A 44 -7.36 8.21 8.25
C GLU A 44 -5.86 8.01 7.93
N GLU A 45 -5.36 8.47 6.79
CA GLU A 45 -3.97 8.27 6.37
C GLU A 45 -2.99 9.15 7.15
N ILE A 46 -3.43 10.26 7.75
CA ILE A 46 -2.56 11.21 8.46
C ILE A 46 -2.82 11.18 9.97
N LYS A 47 -2.20 10.23 10.67
CA LYS A 47 -2.38 10.05 12.12
C LYS A 47 -1.33 10.74 12.99
N ASN A 48 -0.18 11.12 12.41
CA ASN A 48 0.99 11.59 13.17
C ASN A 48 1.36 13.03 12.81
N TYR A 49 0.57 13.99 13.29
CA TYR A 49 0.86 15.42 13.16
C TYR A 49 0.60 16.17 14.47
N MET A 50 1.21 17.35 14.60
CA MET A 50 1.00 18.26 15.71
C MET A 50 0.77 19.68 15.18
N LEU A 51 -0.20 20.39 15.75
CA LEU A 51 -0.49 21.78 15.39
C LEU A 51 -0.01 22.74 16.47
N ASN A 52 0.79 23.72 16.04
CA ASN A 52 1.31 24.76 16.91
C ASN A 52 0.90 26.14 16.38
N GLY A 53 0.15 26.90 17.18
CA GLY A 53 -0.17 28.30 16.90
C GLY A 53 0.70 29.26 17.70
N ARG A 54 1.10 30.37 17.07
CA ARG A 54 1.78 31.50 17.71
C ARG A 54 1.15 32.83 17.29
N ILE A 55 1.09 33.76 18.23
CA ILE A 55 0.79 35.17 17.95
C ILE A 55 2.12 35.91 17.78
N LYS A 56 2.19 36.84 16.83
CA LYS A 56 3.38 37.68 16.63
C LYS A 56 3.72 38.45 17.91
N LYS A 57 4.99 38.44 18.31
CA LYS A 57 5.49 39.24 19.44
C LYS A 57 5.90 40.63 18.98
N ALA A 58 5.75 41.63 19.86
CA ALA A 58 6.13 43.02 19.60
C ALA A 58 7.59 43.17 19.12
N GLU A 59 8.56 42.47 19.73
CA GLU A 59 9.96 42.63 19.30
C GLU A 59 10.21 42.10 17.88
N SER A 60 9.51 41.02 17.51
CA SER A 60 9.58 40.45 16.15
C SER A 60 8.85 41.30 15.12
N LEU A 61 7.84 42.06 15.55
CA LEU A 61 7.11 43.01 14.72
C LEU A 61 8.00 44.18 14.32
N LYS A 62 8.70 44.78 15.29
CA LYS A 62 9.66 45.87 15.07
C LYS A 62 10.72 45.50 14.04
N GLU A 63 11.32 44.33 14.17
CA GLU A 63 12.31 43.83 13.21
C GLU A 63 11.71 43.68 11.80
N LYS A 64 10.46 43.19 11.70
CA LYS A 64 9.76 43.01 10.43
C LYS A 64 9.45 44.34 9.74
N ILE A 65 8.99 45.35 10.48
CA ILE A 65 8.73 46.71 9.97
C ILE A 65 10.01 47.31 9.40
N ILE A 66 11.14 47.20 10.12
CA ILE A 66 12.43 47.76 9.69
C ILE A 66 12.95 47.05 8.42
N ARG A 67 12.74 45.73 8.30
CA ARG A 67 13.20 44.93 7.14
C ARG A 67 12.33 45.13 5.88
N LYS A 68 11.06 45.50 6.03
CA LYS A 68 10.10 45.63 4.91
C LYS A 68 9.50 47.05 4.85
N VAL A 69 10.26 48.00 4.30
CA VAL A 69 9.84 49.42 4.17
C VAL A 69 8.49 49.58 3.46
N LYS A 70 8.17 48.73 2.48
CA LYS A 70 6.89 48.75 1.74
C LYS A 70 5.65 48.59 2.63
N VAL A 71 5.77 47.91 3.76
CA VAL A 71 4.66 47.66 4.69
C VAL A 71 4.20 48.95 5.36
N TYR A 72 5.11 49.89 5.60
CA TYR A 72 4.77 51.22 6.09
C TYR A 72 3.93 51.99 5.06
N GLU A 73 4.30 51.92 3.78
CA GLU A 73 3.58 52.57 2.67
C GLU A 73 2.19 51.96 2.45
N GLU A 74 2.07 50.63 2.46
CA GLU A 74 0.81 49.89 2.29
C GLU A 74 -0.21 50.16 3.41
N SER A 75 0.27 50.53 4.60
CA SER A 75 -0.56 50.91 5.74
C SER A 75 -0.89 52.40 5.81
N ASN A 76 -0.41 53.22 4.86
CA ASN A 76 -0.46 54.69 4.92
C ASN A 76 0.06 55.28 6.24
N GLY A 77 0.97 54.57 6.93
CA GLY A 77 1.47 54.96 8.25
C GLY A 77 0.48 54.77 9.42
N ASP A 78 -0.63 54.04 9.24
CA ASP A 78 -1.58 53.71 10.31
C ASP A 78 -1.26 52.35 10.94
N ALA A 79 -0.92 52.38 12.23
CA ALA A 79 -0.55 51.21 13.02
C ALA A 79 -1.67 50.15 13.13
N LYS A 80 -2.95 50.58 13.19
CA LYS A 80 -4.09 49.65 13.27
C LYS A 80 -4.32 48.98 11.93
N VAL A 81 -4.30 49.75 10.84
CA VAL A 81 -4.42 49.22 9.47
C VAL A 81 -3.30 48.23 9.19
N PHE A 82 -2.08 48.55 9.64
CA PHE A 82 -0.95 47.64 9.52
C PHE A 82 -1.20 46.29 10.21
N ILE A 83 -1.56 46.29 11.49
CA ILE A 83 -1.79 45.06 12.25
C ILE A 83 -3.00 44.26 11.74
N ASP A 84 -4.08 44.95 11.38
CA ASP A 84 -5.37 44.31 11.11
C ASP A 84 -5.53 43.88 9.66
N LYS A 85 -4.91 44.59 8.72
CA LYS A 85 -5.17 44.39 7.28
C LYS A 85 -3.92 44.05 6.48
N VAL A 86 -2.75 44.59 6.84
CA VAL A 86 -1.51 44.45 6.04
C VAL A 86 -0.61 43.30 6.51
N LEU A 87 -0.50 43.07 7.82
CA LEU A 87 0.40 42.06 8.38
C LEU A 87 -0.10 40.64 8.08
N ASP A 88 0.66 39.89 7.28
CA ASP A 88 0.30 38.55 6.79
C ASP A 88 0.46 37.42 7.81
N ASP A 89 1.28 37.60 8.85
CA ASP A 89 1.66 36.56 9.82
C ASP A 89 1.33 36.95 11.28
N ILE A 90 0.24 37.68 11.50
CA ILE A 90 -0.18 38.07 12.86
C ILE A 90 -0.50 36.83 13.71
N ILE A 91 -1.18 35.85 13.13
CA ILE A 91 -1.30 34.48 13.64
C ILE A 91 -0.48 33.58 12.71
N GLY A 92 0.48 32.85 13.28
CA GLY A 92 1.22 31.81 12.58
C GLY A 92 0.79 30.45 13.09
N VAL A 93 0.34 29.57 12.21
CA VAL A 93 0.02 28.17 12.51
C VAL A 93 1.04 27.28 11.82
N ARG A 94 1.53 26.27 12.51
CA ARG A 94 2.48 25.29 11.98
C ARG A 94 1.93 23.88 12.17
N ILE A 95 1.78 23.17 11.07
CA ILE A 95 1.52 21.73 11.05
C ILE A 95 2.88 21.04 11.04
N ILE A 96 3.14 20.23 12.05
CA ILE A 96 4.38 19.47 12.19
C ILE A 96 4.05 17.99 11.94
N CYS A 97 4.47 17.46 10.79
CA CYS A 97 4.32 16.05 10.45
C CYS A 97 5.60 15.26 10.75
N LEU A 98 5.47 13.93 10.80
CA LEU A 98 6.60 13.06 11.10
C LEU A 98 7.61 13.03 9.95
N LEU A 99 7.16 12.71 8.73
CA LEU A 99 8.00 12.51 7.55
C LEU A 99 7.90 13.68 6.55
N ASN A 100 8.91 13.81 5.69
CA ASN A 100 8.92 14.79 4.60
C ASN A 100 7.77 14.57 3.59
N ASP A 101 7.52 13.33 3.21
CA ASP A 101 6.48 12.99 2.22
C ASP A 101 5.07 13.34 2.72
N ASP A 102 4.87 13.43 4.04
CA ASP A 102 3.57 13.80 4.61
C ASP A 102 3.24 15.28 4.39
N GLU A 103 4.23 16.14 4.14
CA GLU A 103 3.99 17.56 3.89
C GLU A 103 3.10 17.79 2.66
N SER A 104 3.38 17.07 1.58
CA SER A 104 2.62 17.17 0.33
C SER A 104 1.23 16.54 0.47
N LYS A 105 1.09 15.45 1.23
CA LYS A 105 -0.20 14.82 1.54
C LYS A 105 -1.11 15.78 2.33
N ILE A 106 -0.59 16.40 3.40
CA ILE A 106 -1.33 17.39 4.19
C ILE A 106 -1.73 18.58 3.32
N TYR A 107 -0.81 19.07 2.46
CA TYR A 107 -1.12 20.14 1.54
C TYR A 107 -2.29 19.76 0.60
N ASN A 108 -2.26 18.58 0.01
CA ASN A 108 -3.30 18.14 -0.92
C ASN A 108 -4.69 18.04 -0.24
N ILE A 109 -4.75 17.65 1.03
CA ILE A 109 -6.01 17.65 1.80
C ILE A 109 -6.53 19.08 1.96
N LEU A 110 -5.68 20.01 2.40
CA LEU A 110 -6.06 21.41 2.57
C LEU A 110 -6.45 22.05 1.24
N GLU A 111 -5.72 21.75 0.16
CA GLU A 111 -6.01 22.27 -1.17
C GLU A 111 -7.39 21.79 -1.65
N ARG A 112 -7.71 20.50 -1.52
CA ARG A 112 -9.03 19.94 -1.85
C ARG A 112 -10.16 20.63 -1.07
N TYR A 113 -9.94 20.92 0.21
CA TYR A 113 -10.94 21.65 1.01
C TYR A 113 -11.24 23.03 0.43
N PHE A 114 -10.22 23.77 -0.05
CA PHE A 114 -10.42 25.13 -0.57
C PHE A 114 -10.88 25.20 -2.04
N ILE A 115 -10.77 24.12 -2.84
CA ILE A 115 -11.07 24.15 -4.29
C ILE A 115 -12.56 24.41 -4.62
N ASN A 116 -13.48 24.20 -3.67
CA ASN A 116 -14.91 24.07 -3.97
C ASN A 116 -15.59 25.38 -4.42
N LYS A 117 -15.24 26.55 -3.86
CA LYS A 117 -15.89 27.82 -4.26
C LYS A 117 -14.92 29.01 -4.16
N GLY A 118 -14.74 29.72 -5.27
CA GLY A 118 -14.04 31.01 -5.32
C GLY A 118 -14.99 32.16 -5.04
N ILE A 119 -14.75 32.94 -3.98
CA ILE A 119 -15.56 34.10 -3.59
C ILE A 119 -14.74 35.39 -3.66
N TYR A 120 -15.42 36.53 -3.84
CA TYR A 120 -14.82 37.86 -3.76
C TYR A 120 -15.22 38.53 -2.45
N LEU A 121 -14.24 38.86 -1.61
CA LEU A 121 -14.42 39.60 -0.36
C LEU A 121 -13.35 40.69 -0.26
N CYS A 122 -13.66 41.84 0.35
CA CYS A 122 -12.68 42.92 0.55
C CYS A 122 -11.80 43.22 -0.71
N ASN A 123 -12.39 43.18 -1.91
CA ASN A 123 -11.73 43.36 -3.21
C ASN A 123 -10.63 42.33 -3.58
N GLY A 124 -10.65 41.12 -2.99
CA GLY A 124 -9.76 40.01 -3.34
C GLY A 124 -10.51 38.71 -3.60
N LYS A 125 -9.93 37.81 -4.41
CA LYS A 125 -10.47 36.46 -4.67
C LYS A 125 -9.89 35.47 -3.66
N TYR A 126 -10.76 34.73 -2.97
CA TYR A 126 -10.40 33.70 -2.00
C TYR A 126 -11.11 32.40 -2.31
N PHE A 127 -10.48 31.31 -1.93
CA PHE A 127 -10.98 29.94 -2.06
C PHE A 127 -11.46 29.48 -0.69
N ILE A 128 -12.68 28.95 -0.60
CA ILE A 128 -13.33 28.54 0.65
C ILE A 128 -13.87 27.12 0.51
N GLY A 129 -14.06 26.45 1.65
CA GLY A 129 -14.78 25.17 1.70
C GLY A 129 -16.29 25.30 1.52
N GLU A 130 -16.98 24.17 1.64
CA GLU A 130 -18.44 24.14 1.63
C GLU A 130 -18.99 24.74 2.93
N ILE A 131 -19.55 25.94 2.82
CA ILE A 131 -20.23 26.66 3.90
C ILE A 131 -21.52 27.28 3.36
N GLU A 132 -22.53 27.39 4.22
CA GLU A 132 -23.75 28.13 3.92
C GLU A 132 -23.47 29.62 3.73
N GLU A 133 -24.23 30.28 2.83
CA GLU A 133 -24.10 31.72 2.61
C GLU A 133 -24.35 32.50 3.91
N ASP A 134 -23.45 33.44 4.22
CA ASP A 134 -23.45 34.29 5.42
C ASP A 134 -23.16 33.59 6.78
N SER A 135 -22.70 32.33 6.77
CA SER A 135 -22.22 31.66 7.99
C SER A 135 -20.77 32.05 8.31
N PHE A 136 -20.58 33.05 9.17
CA PHE A 136 -19.27 33.43 9.73
C PHE A 136 -19.10 32.84 11.14
N PRO A 137 -17.87 32.45 11.55
CA PRO A 137 -16.60 32.63 10.86
C PRO A 137 -16.15 31.44 9.98
N TYR A 138 -15.22 31.67 9.05
CA TYR A 138 -14.61 30.61 8.23
C TYR A 138 -13.22 30.97 7.72
N LEU A 139 -12.49 29.95 7.23
CA LEU A 139 -11.19 30.08 6.59
C LEU A 139 -11.32 30.33 5.09
N GLY A 140 -10.59 31.32 4.59
CA GLY A 140 -10.40 31.55 3.16
C GLY A 140 -8.92 31.51 2.77
N TYR A 141 -8.62 30.85 1.67
CA TYR A 141 -7.27 30.70 1.13
C TYR A 141 -7.02 31.64 -0.03
N SER A 142 -5.93 32.41 0.05
CA SER A 142 -5.38 33.17 -1.07
C SER A 142 -4.45 32.27 -1.87
N TYR A 143 -4.95 31.65 -2.94
CA TYR A 143 -4.21 30.65 -3.70
C TYR A 143 -2.89 31.20 -4.25
N GLU A 144 -1.81 30.45 -4.01
CA GLU A 144 -0.48 30.66 -4.58
C GLU A 144 0.12 29.32 -5.02
N LYS A 145 1.04 29.33 -5.99
CA LYS A 145 1.72 28.10 -6.44
C LYS A 145 2.57 27.53 -5.30
N GLN A 146 2.33 26.28 -4.93
CA GLN A 146 3.04 25.55 -3.88
C GLN A 146 3.90 24.42 -4.46
N PRO A 147 4.97 24.00 -3.75
CA PRO A 147 5.57 24.67 -2.60
C PRO A 147 6.22 26.02 -3.00
N VAL A 148 6.22 26.99 -2.09
CA VAL A 148 6.84 28.31 -2.33
C VAL A 148 8.37 28.16 -2.37
N PRO A 149 9.05 28.61 -3.44
CA PRO A 149 10.50 28.52 -3.53
C PRO A 149 11.17 29.43 -2.49
N GLN A 150 12.14 28.89 -1.76
CA GLN A 150 12.97 29.64 -0.80
C GLN A 150 14.32 30.01 -1.41
N LYS A 151 15.00 31.00 -0.79
CA LYS A 151 16.34 31.47 -1.22
C LYS A 151 17.43 30.40 -1.16
N ASN A 152 17.21 29.34 -0.39
CA ASN A 152 18.12 28.20 -0.23
C ASN A 152 17.89 27.11 -1.31
N GLY A 153 16.97 27.31 -2.25
CA GLY A 153 16.67 26.36 -3.33
C GLY A 153 15.66 25.27 -2.99
N LYS A 154 15.16 25.19 -1.75
CA LYS A 154 14.12 24.25 -1.32
C LYS A 154 12.73 24.90 -1.32
N GLY A 155 11.69 24.10 -1.54
CA GLY A 155 10.30 24.53 -1.43
C GLY A 155 9.78 24.46 0.01
N ILE A 156 8.86 25.34 0.39
CA ILE A 156 8.08 25.23 1.63
C ILE A 156 6.59 25.32 1.32
N TYR A 157 5.79 24.44 1.92
CA TYR A 157 4.34 24.60 1.92
C TYR A 157 3.93 25.70 2.90
N LYS A 158 3.52 26.84 2.33
CA LYS A 158 3.20 28.04 3.09
C LYS A 158 1.95 28.70 2.52
N LEU A 159 0.82 28.55 3.21
CA LEU A 159 -0.47 29.06 2.78
C LEU A 159 -0.78 30.40 3.47
N LYS A 160 -1.32 31.33 2.69
CA LYS A 160 -1.85 32.61 3.18
C LYS A 160 -3.35 32.46 3.39
N LEU A 161 -3.74 32.27 4.63
CA LEU A 161 -5.13 32.11 5.03
C LEU A 161 -5.68 33.42 5.61
N LYS A 162 -6.99 33.58 5.54
CA LYS A 162 -7.74 34.61 6.24
C LYS A 162 -8.87 33.95 7.02
N TYR A 163 -9.02 34.32 8.28
CA TYR A 163 -10.17 33.93 9.09
C TYR A 163 -11.17 35.06 9.09
N PHE A 164 -12.24 34.90 8.34
CA PHE A 164 -13.28 35.91 8.17
C PHE A 164 -14.25 35.85 9.35
N ILE A 165 -14.38 36.95 10.08
CA ILE A 165 -15.32 37.13 11.20
C ILE A 165 -16.61 37.79 10.68
N SER A 166 -16.50 38.60 9.62
CA SER A 166 -17.60 39.19 8.87
C SER A 166 -17.16 39.45 7.43
N LYS A 167 -18.04 40.03 6.60
CA LYS A 167 -17.70 40.41 5.21
C LYS A 167 -16.52 41.38 5.11
N GLU A 168 -16.30 42.21 6.12
CA GLU A 168 -15.26 43.27 6.12
C GLU A 168 -14.14 43.02 7.15
N ASP A 169 -14.39 42.16 8.14
CA ASP A 169 -13.42 41.83 9.20
C ASP A 169 -12.85 40.44 9.06
N PHE A 170 -11.52 40.39 9.07
CA PHE A 170 -10.74 39.17 8.92
C PHE A 170 -9.43 39.29 9.70
N ILE A 171 -8.81 38.14 9.92
CA ILE A 171 -7.46 38.04 10.48
C ILE A 171 -6.58 37.27 9.52
N ASN A 172 -5.41 37.83 9.23
CA ASN A 172 -4.41 37.18 8.38
C ASN A 172 -3.69 36.06 9.15
N ILE A 173 -3.51 34.94 8.47
CA ILE A 173 -2.90 33.74 9.04
C ILE A 173 -1.85 33.23 8.06
N GLU A 174 -0.68 32.93 8.61
CA GLU A 174 0.34 32.19 7.91
C GLU A 174 0.33 30.74 8.38
N LEU A 175 -0.09 29.82 7.51
CA LEU A 175 -0.03 28.39 7.78
C LEU A 175 1.22 27.81 7.12
N GLN A 176 2.05 27.09 7.90
CA GLN A 176 3.23 26.38 7.40
C GLN A 176 3.07 24.88 7.66
N ILE A 177 3.41 24.05 6.68
CA ILE A 177 3.51 22.59 6.84
C ILE A 177 5.00 22.24 6.84
N LYS A 178 5.44 21.51 7.85
CA LYS A 178 6.84 21.08 8.01
C LYS A 178 6.93 19.70 8.62
N SER A 179 7.84 18.87 8.13
CA SER A 179 8.29 17.67 8.79
C SER A 179 9.15 18.00 10.01
N LEU A 180 9.43 17.00 10.84
CA LEU A 180 10.38 17.16 11.94
C LEU A 180 11.76 17.58 11.46
N THR A 181 12.22 17.00 10.36
CA THR A 181 13.56 17.27 9.82
C THR A 181 13.65 18.68 9.22
N HIS A 182 12.65 19.12 8.46
CA HIS A 182 12.55 20.49 7.97
C HIS A 182 12.33 21.53 9.07
N LEU A 183 11.67 21.16 10.18
CA LEU A 183 11.56 21.99 11.37
C LEU A 183 12.94 22.21 12.00
N VAL A 184 13.67 21.13 12.31
CA VAL A 184 15.00 21.20 12.92
C VAL A 184 15.95 22.02 12.06
N TRP A 185 15.96 21.75 10.74
CA TRP A 185 16.75 22.51 9.79
C TRP A 185 16.45 24.02 9.85
N GLY A 186 15.17 24.39 9.79
CA GLY A 186 14.77 25.80 9.81
C GLY A 186 15.06 26.51 11.14
N GLU A 187 14.95 25.82 12.28
CA GLU A 187 15.31 26.39 13.58
C GLU A 187 16.84 26.52 13.75
N LEU A 188 17.63 25.55 13.26
CA LEU A 188 19.09 25.67 13.20
C LEU A 188 19.52 26.84 12.33
N GLU A 189 18.91 26.99 11.14
CA GLU A 189 19.19 28.10 10.25
C GLU A 189 18.87 29.44 10.93
N HIS A 190 17.71 29.53 11.58
CA HIS A 190 17.28 30.74 12.27
C HIS A 190 18.18 31.09 13.47
N MET A 191 18.56 30.12 14.28
CA MET A 191 19.43 30.34 15.45
C MET A 191 20.86 30.73 15.06
N LEU A 192 21.43 30.06 14.05
CA LEU A 192 22.83 30.24 13.67
C LEU A 192 23.06 31.44 12.73
N PHE A 193 22.14 31.69 11.79
CA PHE A 193 22.36 32.68 10.72
C PHE A 193 21.52 33.94 10.86
N TYR A 194 20.29 33.85 11.42
CA TYR A 194 19.37 35.00 11.39
C TYR A 194 19.60 36.02 12.52
N LYS A 195 20.06 35.57 13.70
CA LYS A 195 20.32 36.46 14.86
C LYS A 195 21.80 36.83 15.10
N ASN A 196 22.74 36.13 14.47
CA ASN A 196 24.18 36.37 14.64
C ASN A 196 24.82 36.96 13.37
N TYR A 197 24.40 38.16 12.97
CA TYR A 197 25.06 38.96 11.92
C TYR A 197 26.39 39.59 12.39
N ARG A 198 27.06 39.04 13.40
CA ARG A 198 28.42 39.42 13.72
C ARG A 198 29.34 38.78 12.68
N TYR A 199 29.52 39.45 11.54
CA TYR A 199 30.60 39.24 10.55
C TYR A 199 31.28 37.85 10.65
N ASN A 200 30.60 36.80 10.19
CA ASN A 200 31.20 35.47 10.12
C ASN A 200 32.18 35.47 8.94
N LEU A 201 33.47 35.48 9.26
CA LEU A 201 34.61 35.50 8.34
C LEU A 201 34.75 34.23 7.47
N ASP A 202 33.86 33.22 7.61
CA ASP A 202 33.97 31.95 6.87
C ASP A 202 32.61 31.42 6.37
N HIS A 203 31.98 32.18 5.47
CA HIS A 203 30.69 31.84 4.86
C HIS A 203 30.71 30.45 4.18
N ASP A 204 31.85 30.01 3.65
CA ASP A 204 31.98 28.75 2.91
C ASP A 204 31.97 27.53 3.83
N LEU A 205 32.71 27.56 4.96
CA LEU A 205 32.66 26.49 5.96
C LEU A 205 31.26 26.31 6.54
N HIS A 206 30.57 27.41 6.83
CA HIS A 206 29.23 27.36 7.39
C HIS A 206 28.20 26.83 6.39
N SER A 207 28.24 27.26 5.13
CA SER A 207 27.38 26.72 4.07
C SER A 207 27.62 25.23 3.87
N LYS A 208 28.88 24.78 3.84
CA LYS A 208 29.24 23.35 3.75
C LYS A 208 28.74 22.54 4.94
N THR A 209 28.87 23.08 6.16
CA THR A 209 28.40 22.42 7.38
C THR A 209 26.89 22.26 7.38
N MET A 210 26.16 23.30 6.98
CA MET A 210 24.72 23.21 6.81
C MET A 210 24.38 22.16 5.75
N LEU A 211 24.97 22.18 4.56
CA LEU A 211 24.71 21.14 3.56
C LEU A 211 24.93 19.72 4.11
N SER A 212 25.94 19.52 4.96
CA SER A 212 26.17 18.24 5.64
C SER A 212 25.06 17.89 6.63
N ILE A 213 24.61 18.83 7.47
CA ILE A 213 23.51 18.62 8.43
C ILE A 213 22.23 18.26 7.68
N ASN A 214 21.95 18.93 6.56
CA ASN A 214 20.78 18.62 5.74
C ASN A 214 20.81 17.19 5.21
N LYS A 215 21.96 16.71 4.72
CA LYS A 215 22.10 15.32 4.27
C LYS A 215 21.84 14.32 5.39
N ILE A 216 22.30 14.62 6.62
CA ILE A 216 22.03 13.78 7.79
C ILE A 216 20.53 13.75 8.09
N LEU A 217 19.86 14.90 8.03
CA LEU A 217 18.41 15.00 8.24
C LEU A 217 17.61 14.25 7.17
N GLU A 218 18.04 14.27 5.91
CA GLU A 218 17.42 13.50 4.81
C GLU A 218 17.60 11.99 5.00
N ILE A 219 18.78 11.54 5.43
CA ILE A 219 19.02 10.12 5.77
C ILE A 219 18.14 9.69 6.95
N LEU A 220 18.04 10.53 7.98
CA LEU A 220 17.21 10.25 9.16
C LEU A 220 15.73 10.14 8.78
N ASP A 221 15.22 11.01 7.91
CA ASP A 221 13.85 10.92 7.39
C ASP A 221 13.60 9.59 6.66
N SER A 222 14.52 9.17 5.79
CA SER A 222 14.44 7.87 5.10
C SER A 222 14.40 6.70 6.10
N GLN A 223 15.23 6.73 7.14
CA GLN A 223 15.25 5.67 8.16
C GLN A 223 13.96 5.66 9.00
N LEU A 224 13.39 6.82 9.32
CA LEU A 224 12.09 6.90 10.01
C LEU A 224 10.95 6.38 9.13
N LYS A 225 11.02 6.63 7.82
CA LYS A 225 10.05 6.10 6.84
C LYS A 225 10.11 4.57 6.79
N ASP A 226 11.31 4.00 6.70
CA ASP A 226 11.50 2.54 6.72
C ASP A 226 10.97 1.94 8.02
N LEU A 227 11.27 2.55 9.16
CA LEU A 227 10.78 2.10 10.47
C LEU A 227 9.25 2.20 10.58
N GLN A 228 8.64 3.27 10.07
CA GLN A 228 7.18 3.39 10.04
C GLN A 228 6.56 2.30 9.16
N PHE A 229 7.12 2.06 7.97
CA PHE A 229 6.71 0.96 7.10
C PHE A 229 6.81 -0.39 7.85
N HIS A 230 7.90 -0.61 8.59
CA HIS A 230 8.08 -1.81 9.41
C HIS A 230 7.06 -1.98 10.54
N LEU A 231 6.55 -0.90 11.12
CA LEU A 231 5.60 -0.95 12.24
C LEU A 231 4.13 -1.05 11.82
N THR A 232 3.82 -0.86 10.54
CA THR A 232 2.46 -1.05 10.00
C THR A 232 2.07 -2.55 9.91
N GLN A 233 0.77 -2.83 10.04
CA GLN A 233 0.16 -4.14 10.41
C GLN A 233 0.71 -5.38 9.69
N ASN A 234 1.10 -5.28 8.42
CA ASN A 234 1.55 -6.40 7.60
C ASN A 234 2.84 -7.06 8.12
N ASN A 235 3.73 -6.31 8.78
CA ASN A 235 4.94 -6.91 9.36
C ASN A 235 4.68 -7.58 10.71
N LYS A 236 3.67 -7.20 11.49
CA LYS A 236 3.41 -7.84 12.79
C LYS A 236 2.85 -9.26 12.65
N ILE A 237 1.99 -9.48 11.65
CA ILE A 237 1.53 -10.84 11.28
C ILE A 237 2.74 -11.66 10.83
N LYS A 238 3.56 -11.10 9.93
CA LYS A 238 4.76 -11.77 9.41
C LYS A 238 5.82 -12.06 10.49
N ASP A 239 6.00 -11.17 11.45
CA ASP A 239 6.87 -11.40 12.61
C ASP A 239 6.35 -12.56 13.47
N THR A 240 5.03 -12.63 13.67
CA THR A 240 4.40 -13.71 14.42
C THR A 240 4.51 -15.05 13.68
N GLN A 241 4.35 -15.04 12.36
CA GLN A 241 4.59 -16.19 11.49
C GLN A 241 6.06 -16.63 11.55
N ASN A 242 7.01 -15.70 11.47
CA ASN A 242 8.44 -16.01 11.60
C ASN A 242 8.79 -16.61 12.98
N MET A 243 8.15 -16.14 14.05
CA MET A 243 8.27 -16.76 15.38
C MET A 243 7.74 -18.19 15.37
N ALA A 244 6.62 -18.46 14.71
CA ALA A 244 6.07 -19.80 14.57
C ALA A 244 6.94 -20.74 13.74
N THR A 245 7.46 -20.27 12.60
CA THR A 245 8.46 -21.00 11.81
C THR A 245 9.67 -21.38 12.66
N LYS A 246 10.18 -20.45 13.47
CA LYS A 246 11.34 -20.72 14.33
C LYS A 246 11.02 -21.69 15.47
N PHE A 247 9.81 -21.60 16.04
CA PHE A 247 9.36 -22.52 17.08
C PHE A 247 9.19 -23.94 16.53
N LEU A 248 8.56 -24.10 15.37
CA LEU A 248 8.47 -25.37 14.63
C LEU A 248 9.86 -25.98 14.39
N TYR A 249 10.78 -25.17 13.84
CA TYR A 249 12.15 -25.61 13.58
C TYR A 249 12.83 -26.10 14.86
N ASN A 250 12.83 -25.30 15.92
CA ASN A 250 13.55 -25.65 17.14
C ASN A 250 12.97 -26.86 17.88
N THR A 251 11.66 -27.12 17.75
CA THR A 251 11.00 -28.23 18.47
C THR A 251 11.04 -29.53 17.69
N ILE A 252 10.82 -29.49 16.38
CA ILE A 252 10.52 -30.69 15.58
C ILE A 252 11.74 -31.14 14.76
N HIS A 253 12.65 -30.23 14.39
CA HIS A 253 13.66 -30.49 13.36
C HIS A 253 14.63 -31.64 13.65
N ASP A 254 15.07 -31.78 14.89
CA ASP A 254 16.03 -32.82 15.26
C ASP A 254 15.38 -34.22 15.20
N GLU A 255 14.11 -34.35 15.55
CA GLU A 255 13.37 -35.60 15.44
C GLU A 255 13.14 -36.01 13.97
N ILE A 256 12.86 -35.05 13.08
CA ILE A 256 12.75 -35.32 11.62
C ILE A 256 14.09 -35.78 11.04
N LYS A 257 15.21 -35.20 11.48
CA LYS A 257 16.55 -35.69 11.10
C LYS A 257 16.77 -37.14 11.52
N HIS A 258 16.28 -37.53 12.70
CA HIS A 258 16.37 -38.90 13.17
C HIS A 258 15.53 -39.86 12.33
N ILE A 259 14.32 -39.45 11.92
CA ILE A 259 13.43 -40.25 11.06
C ILE A 259 14.08 -40.53 9.69
N HIS A 260 14.61 -39.51 9.03
CA HIS A 260 15.24 -39.66 7.71
C HIS A 260 16.74 -40.04 7.78
N ASN A 261 17.32 -40.11 8.97
CA ASN A 261 18.72 -40.41 9.23
C ASN A 261 19.71 -39.61 8.35
N THR A 262 19.40 -38.32 8.09
CA THR A 262 20.17 -37.45 7.18
C THR A 262 20.18 -36.02 7.72
N GLU A 263 21.30 -35.30 7.57
CA GLU A 263 21.34 -33.85 7.79
C GLU A 263 20.68 -33.14 6.60
N LEU A 264 19.47 -32.62 6.82
CA LEU A 264 18.68 -31.89 5.82
C LEU A 264 18.38 -30.47 6.30
N ASP A 265 18.39 -29.51 5.38
CA ASP A 265 17.90 -28.16 5.63
C ASP A 265 16.42 -28.06 5.24
N LEU A 266 15.54 -28.17 6.23
CA LEU A 266 14.08 -28.18 6.04
C LEU A 266 13.44 -26.83 6.38
N ARG A 267 14.22 -25.73 6.40
CA ARG A 267 13.71 -24.39 6.76
C ARG A 267 12.52 -23.94 5.93
N GLU A 268 12.53 -24.27 4.63
CA GLU A 268 11.41 -23.97 3.73
C GLU A 268 10.11 -24.67 4.15
N ILE A 269 10.19 -25.89 4.67
CA ILE A 269 9.02 -26.67 5.11
C ILE A 269 8.36 -25.98 6.30
N TYR A 270 9.14 -25.62 7.33
CA TYR A 270 8.59 -24.94 8.51
C TYR A 270 8.02 -23.56 8.15
N SER A 271 8.65 -22.86 7.20
CA SER A 271 8.15 -21.59 6.69
C SER A 271 6.80 -21.77 6.01
N LEU A 272 6.67 -22.80 5.15
CA LEU A 272 5.45 -23.08 4.42
C LEU A 272 4.32 -23.59 5.33
N ILE A 273 4.63 -24.43 6.32
CA ILE A 273 3.67 -24.84 7.35
C ILE A 273 3.16 -23.63 8.11
N SER A 274 4.06 -22.76 8.58
CA SER A 274 3.63 -21.54 9.27
C SER A 274 2.80 -20.65 8.36
N GLN A 275 3.15 -20.54 7.08
CA GLN A 275 2.37 -19.78 6.09
C GLN A 275 0.96 -20.33 5.94
N LEU A 276 0.80 -21.66 5.85
CA LEU A 276 -0.49 -22.35 5.77
C LEU A 276 -1.42 -22.03 6.95
N PHE A 277 -0.89 -21.97 8.18
CA PHE A 277 -1.69 -21.62 9.36
C PHE A 277 -2.09 -20.14 9.41
N PHE A 278 -1.30 -19.25 8.80
CA PHE A 278 -1.49 -17.80 8.87
C PHE A 278 -2.27 -17.23 7.68
N TYR A 279 -2.50 -17.98 6.60
CA TYR A 279 -3.25 -17.50 5.43
C TYR A 279 -4.64 -16.92 5.75
N ASN A 280 -5.33 -17.48 6.75
CA ASN A 280 -6.66 -16.99 7.13
C ASN A 280 -6.62 -15.84 8.15
N CYS A 281 -5.43 -15.34 8.52
CA CYS A 281 -5.28 -14.24 9.49
C CYS A 281 -5.30 -12.90 8.75
N SER A 282 -6.41 -12.17 8.84
CA SER A 282 -6.60 -10.87 8.20
C SER A 282 -6.04 -9.71 9.03
N ASN A 283 -5.83 -9.94 10.34
CA ASN A 283 -5.33 -8.92 11.25
C ASN A 283 -4.41 -9.49 12.33
N TYR A 284 -3.67 -8.61 13.00
CA TYR A 284 -2.71 -9.00 14.05
C TYR A 284 -3.36 -9.73 15.23
N ARG A 285 -4.63 -9.44 15.56
CA ARG A 285 -5.32 -10.14 16.66
C ARG A 285 -5.59 -11.59 16.32
N GLU A 286 -6.06 -11.86 15.10
CA GLU A 286 -6.21 -13.22 14.58
C GLU A 286 -4.88 -13.95 14.52
N ALA A 287 -3.82 -13.29 14.04
CA ALA A 287 -2.48 -13.85 14.02
C ALA A 287 -1.97 -14.26 15.42
N LEU A 288 -2.27 -13.46 16.46
CA LEU A 288 -1.93 -13.81 17.86
C LEU A 288 -2.76 -14.99 18.40
N ILE A 289 -4.03 -15.08 18.02
CA ILE A 289 -4.88 -16.22 18.41
C ILE A 289 -4.39 -17.50 17.72
N CYS A 290 -4.10 -17.41 16.43
CA CYS A 290 -3.53 -18.49 15.63
C CYS A 290 -2.19 -18.96 16.22
N SER A 291 -1.26 -18.03 16.48
CA SER A 291 0.05 -18.38 17.04
C SER A 291 -0.05 -19.01 18.42
N LYS A 292 -0.94 -18.53 19.29
CA LYS A 292 -1.21 -19.16 20.59
C LYS A 292 -1.69 -20.61 20.44
N LYS A 293 -2.62 -20.88 19.52
CA LYS A 293 -3.12 -22.24 19.25
C LYS A 293 -1.98 -23.11 18.72
N LEU A 294 -1.27 -22.63 17.69
CA LEU A 294 -0.18 -23.36 17.05
C LEU A 294 0.96 -23.66 18.02
N PHE A 295 1.40 -22.71 18.85
CA PHE A 295 2.46 -22.93 19.84
C PHE A 295 2.07 -23.99 20.88
N LYS A 296 0.80 -23.99 21.31
CA LYS A 296 0.31 -25.03 22.20
C LYS A 296 0.38 -26.40 21.51
N THR A 297 -0.13 -26.51 20.28
CA THR A 297 -0.09 -27.75 19.51
C THR A 297 1.33 -28.27 19.30
N ILE A 298 2.28 -27.39 18.98
CA ILE A 298 3.69 -27.75 18.78
C ILE A 298 4.34 -28.20 20.08
N ALA A 299 4.06 -27.52 21.21
CA ALA A 299 4.65 -27.86 22.49
C ALA A 299 4.15 -29.21 23.04
N ASP A 300 2.91 -29.58 22.73
CA ASP A 300 2.28 -30.84 23.11
C ASP A 300 2.50 -31.95 22.05
N LEU A 301 3.25 -31.68 20.98
CA LEU A 301 3.40 -32.61 19.86
C LEU A 301 4.36 -33.75 20.20
N GLU A 302 3.88 -34.99 20.09
CA GLU A 302 4.70 -36.18 20.06
C GLU A 302 4.82 -36.67 18.61
N ILE A 303 6.05 -36.81 18.09
CA ILE A 303 6.23 -37.28 16.71
C ILE A 303 6.09 -38.79 16.67
N ASP A 304 5.09 -39.23 15.91
CA ASP A 304 4.83 -40.63 15.60
C ASP A 304 5.38 -40.95 14.19
N PRO A 305 6.43 -41.79 14.08
CA PRO A 305 7.02 -42.16 12.79
C PRO A 305 6.02 -42.78 11.79
N ASP A 306 4.90 -43.32 12.26
CA ASP A 306 3.89 -43.91 11.38
C ASP A 306 3.28 -42.86 10.42
N TYR A 307 3.30 -41.57 10.79
CA TYR A 307 2.84 -40.47 9.92
C TYR A 307 3.77 -40.19 8.73
N PHE A 308 4.99 -40.73 8.74
CA PHE A 308 5.95 -40.62 7.64
C PHE A 308 5.85 -41.81 6.69
N ASN A 309 5.08 -42.85 7.02
CA ASN A 309 4.85 -43.97 6.10
C ASN A 309 3.73 -43.68 5.09
N LEU A 310 3.94 -42.67 4.24
CA LEU A 310 2.92 -42.20 3.29
C LEU A 310 2.65 -43.19 2.13
N ALA A 311 3.54 -44.17 1.91
CA ALA A 311 3.41 -45.18 0.86
C ALA A 311 2.16 -46.06 1.00
N VAL A 312 1.55 -46.11 2.18
CA VAL A 312 0.35 -46.92 2.48
C VAL A 312 -0.93 -46.30 1.89
N PHE A 313 -0.91 -45.00 1.54
CA PHE A 313 -2.08 -44.34 0.98
C PHE A 313 -2.25 -44.62 -0.52
N ASP A 314 -3.48 -44.75 -0.98
CA ASP A 314 -3.81 -44.96 -2.40
C ASP A 314 -3.53 -43.68 -3.21
N THR A 315 -2.84 -43.76 -4.36
CA THR A 315 -2.58 -42.62 -5.27
C THR A 315 -3.78 -42.26 -6.14
N THR A 316 -4.79 -43.12 -6.21
CA THR A 316 -5.99 -42.94 -7.06
C THR A 316 -7.17 -42.31 -6.31
N LEU A 317 -6.91 -41.59 -5.22
CA LEU A 317 -7.93 -40.87 -4.46
C LEU A 317 -8.57 -39.77 -5.33
N GLU A 318 -9.80 -40.01 -5.75
CA GLU A 318 -10.65 -38.99 -6.38
C GLU A 318 -11.24 -38.10 -5.28
N LEU A 319 -10.74 -36.87 -5.20
CA LEU A 319 -11.08 -35.89 -4.16
C LEU A 319 -11.96 -34.74 -4.68
N LYS A 320 -12.42 -34.76 -5.94
CA LYS A 320 -13.27 -33.70 -6.50
C LYS A 320 -14.48 -33.40 -5.62
N ASP A 321 -15.22 -34.43 -5.18
CA ASP A 321 -16.40 -34.26 -4.33
C ASP A 321 -16.04 -33.72 -2.93
N ASN A 322 -14.85 -34.07 -2.42
CA ASN A 322 -14.33 -33.51 -1.19
C ASN A 322 -13.99 -32.02 -1.36
N PHE A 323 -13.38 -31.63 -2.47
CA PHE A 323 -13.10 -30.23 -2.79
C PHE A 323 -14.37 -29.41 -2.98
N ASN A 324 -15.38 -29.94 -3.66
CA ASN A 324 -16.68 -29.25 -3.79
C ASN A 324 -17.27 -28.90 -2.42
N LYS A 325 -17.34 -29.88 -1.51
CA LYS A 325 -17.82 -29.64 -0.14
C LYS A 325 -16.93 -28.66 0.62
N TYR A 326 -15.61 -28.80 0.48
CA TYR A 326 -14.66 -27.95 1.15
C TYR A 326 -14.77 -26.48 0.68
N ILE A 327 -14.96 -26.27 -0.62
CA ILE A 327 -15.21 -24.94 -1.21
C ILE A 327 -16.52 -24.36 -0.65
N GLU A 328 -17.62 -25.13 -0.64
CA GLU A 328 -18.90 -24.69 -0.08
C GLU A 328 -18.81 -24.28 1.40
N GLU A 329 -17.95 -24.94 2.17
CA GLU A 329 -17.77 -24.66 3.61
C GLU A 329 -16.80 -23.49 3.88
N MET A 330 -15.79 -23.29 3.04
CA MET A 330 -14.62 -22.44 3.34
C MET A 330 -14.47 -21.21 2.45
N ASP A 331 -15.07 -21.20 1.26
CA ASP A 331 -15.01 -20.07 0.34
C ASP A 331 -16.16 -19.08 0.60
N ASP A 332 -15.87 -18.04 1.36
CA ASP A 332 -16.77 -16.93 1.64
C ASP A 332 -16.91 -15.95 0.47
N THR A 333 -16.08 -16.10 -0.57
CA THR A 333 -16.04 -15.19 -1.72
C THR A 333 -16.81 -15.73 -2.91
N TYR A 334 -17.11 -17.03 -2.96
CA TYR A 334 -17.74 -17.70 -4.11
C TYR A 334 -16.94 -17.56 -5.42
N ILE A 335 -15.62 -17.31 -5.35
CA ILE A 335 -14.74 -17.28 -6.53
C ILE A 335 -14.42 -18.67 -7.06
N PHE A 336 -14.53 -19.70 -6.20
CA PHE A 336 -14.28 -21.09 -6.56
C PHE A 336 -15.58 -21.84 -6.86
N ASN A 337 -15.52 -22.70 -7.87
CA ASN A 337 -16.67 -23.48 -8.33
C ASN A 337 -16.29 -24.93 -8.66
N GLU A 338 -17.20 -25.67 -9.30
CA GLU A 338 -16.99 -27.07 -9.68
C GLU A 338 -15.80 -27.25 -10.65
N GLU A 339 -15.55 -26.31 -11.57
CA GLU A 339 -14.38 -26.34 -12.46
C GLU A 339 -13.10 -26.17 -11.63
N THR A 340 -13.10 -25.25 -10.65
CA THR A 340 -11.98 -25.12 -9.71
C THR A 340 -11.72 -26.44 -8.96
N ALA A 341 -12.77 -27.12 -8.48
CA ALA A 341 -12.64 -28.38 -7.74
C ALA A 341 -11.98 -29.49 -8.59
N VAL A 342 -12.24 -29.52 -9.90
CA VAL A 342 -11.56 -30.44 -10.84
C VAL A 342 -10.07 -30.13 -10.93
N THR A 343 -9.71 -28.86 -11.05
CA THR A 343 -8.29 -28.45 -11.12
C THR A 343 -7.57 -28.68 -9.79
N LEU A 344 -8.22 -28.44 -8.65
CA LEU A 344 -7.70 -28.77 -7.32
C LEU A 344 -7.50 -30.28 -7.13
N ASN A 345 -8.41 -31.12 -7.62
CA ASN A 345 -8.24 -32.57 -7.58
C ASN A 345 -6.99 -33.00 -8.35
N THR A 346 -6.75 -32.42 -9.53
CA THR A 346 -5.55 -32.68 -10.33
C THR A 346 -4.27 -32.27 -9.59
N LEU A 347 -4.29 -31.09 -8.97
CA LEU A 347 -3.17 -30.59 -8.17
C LEU A 347 -2.90 -31.47 -6.95
N ALA A 348 -3.95 -31.89 -6.24
CA ALA A 348 -3.88 -32.77 -5.08
C ALA A 348 -3.27 -34.13 -5.44
N GLN A 349 -3.65 -34.71 -6.59
CA GLN A 349 -3.06 -35.95 -7.09
C GLN A 349 -1.55 -35.79 -7.33
N MET A 350 -1.11 -34.68 -7.93
CA MET A 350 0.32 -34.39 -8.10
C MET A 350 1.05 -34.23 -6.77
N ILE A 351 0.50 -33.46 -5.82
CA ILE A 351 1.10 -33.29 -4.48
C ILE A 351 1.20 -34.65 -3.77
N LEU A 352 0.18 -35.49 -3.91
CA LEU A 352 0.17 -36.84 -3.35
C LEU A 352 1.23 -37.75 -3.97
N GLU A 353 1.42 -37.69 -5.29
CA GLU A 353 2.48 -38.40 -5.99
C GLU A 353 3.87 -37.95 -5.53
N LEU A 354 4.09 -36.63 -5.41
CA LEU A 354 5.35 -36.06 -4.94
C LEU A 354 5.67 -36.47 -3.50
N SER A 355 4.67 -36.42 -2.63
CA SER A 355 4.83 -36.75 -1.20
C SER A 355 5.04 -38.22 -0.92
N LYS A 356 4.62 -39.11 -1.83
CA LYS A 356 4.92 -40.56 -1.77
C LYS A 356 6.18 -40.94 -2.53
N GLY A 357 6.67 -40.06 -3.39
CA GLY A 357 7.88 -40.27 -4.16
C GLY A 357 9.12 -40.21 -3.28
N ASN A 358 10.31 -40.20 -3.91
CA ASN A 358 11.57 -40.02 -3.20
C ASN A 358 11.84 -38.54 -2.81
N ASP A 359 10.80 -37.72 -2.72
CA ASP A 359 10.93 -36.30 -2.35
C ASP A 359 10.63 -36.10 -0.86
N ILE A 360 11.69 -36.13 -0.07
CA ILE A 360 11.65 -35.98 1.39
C ILE A 360 11.00 -34.65 1.81
N PHE A 361 11.08 -33.61 0.97
CA PHE A 361 10.52 -32.31 1.33
C PHE A 361 8.99 -32.32 1.30
N TRP A 362 8.40 -32.90 0.26
CA TRP A 362 6.95 -33.06 0.16
C TRP A 362 6.40 -34.04 1.20
N GLU A 363 7.11 -35.16 1.43
CA GLU A 363 6.80 -36.13 2.49
C GLU A 363 6.77 -35.42 3.86
N SER A 364 7.86 -34.73 4.20
CA SER A 364 8.00 -34.01 5.48
C SER A 364 6.94 -32.92 5.64
N LEU A 365 6.63 -32.15 4.59
CA LEU A 365 5.58 -31.13 4.65
C LEU A 365 4.24 -31.74 5.06
N LEU A 366 3.79 -32.76 4.34
CA LEU A 366 2.47 -33.35 4.59
C LEU A 366 2.43 -34.12 5.90
N SER A 367 3.47 -34.87 6.25
CA SER A 367 3.51 -35.62 7.50
C SER A 367 3.47 -34.70 8.72
N ILE A 368 4.29 -33.64 8.75
CA ILE A 368 4.28 -32.67 9.85
C ILE A 368 2.94 -31.92 9.90
N TYR A 369 2.41 -31.49 8.75
CA TYR A 369 1.12 -30.79 8.73
C TYR A 369 -0.03 -31.70 9.19
N THR A 370 -0.02 -32.98 8.81
CA THR A 370 -1.00 -33.98 9.24
C THR A 370 -0.93 -34.23 10.74
N LEU A 371 0.28 -34.34 11.30
CA LEU A 371 0.51 -34.47 12.74
C LEU A 371 -0.06 -33.27 13.50
N LEU A 372 0.21 -32.04 13.04
CA LEU A 372 -0.31 -30.82 13.67
C LEU A 372 -1.85 -30.77 13.64
N LEU A 373 -2.49 -31.21 12.55
CA LEU A 373 -3.96 -31.27 12.46
C LEU A 373 -4.58 -32.36 13.34
N SER A 374 -3.88 -33.48 13.57
CA SER A 374 -4.41 -34.60 14.34
C SER A 374 -4.67 -34.27 15.81
N GLN A 375 -3.95 -33.29 16.37
CA GLN A 375 -4.08 -32.85 17.75
C GLN A 375 -5.35 -32.00 18.00
N GLU A 376 -6.07 -31.62 16.94
CA GLU A 376 -7.23 -30.73 17.05
C GLU A 376 -8.58 -31.45 17.22
N LYS A 377 -8.64 -32.77 17.03
CA LYS A 377 -9.92 -33.53 17.02
C LYS A 377 -10.02 -34.47 18.23
N GLU A 378 -11.15 -34.40 18.96
CA GLU A 378 -11.49 -35.38 20.00
C GLU A 378 -11.43 -36.80 19.41
N GLN A 379 -10.76 -37.71 20.11
CA GLN A 379 -10.56 -39.10 19.68
C GLN A 379 -11.92 -39.81 19.58
N ALA A 380 -12.43 -39.95 18.35
CA ALA A 380 -13.43 -40.96 18.03
C ALA A 380 -12.84 -42.36 18.25
N ILE A 381 -13.69 -43.34 18.57
CA ILE A 381 -13.31 -44.76 18.64
C ILE A 381 -13.09 -45.26 17.20
N GLU A 382 -11.94 -44.93 16.62
CA GLU A 382 -11.48 -45.38 15.30
C GLU A 382 -10.13 -46.09 15.44
N GLU A 383 -9.82 -47.01 14.53
CA GLU A 383 -8.50 -47.64 14.46
C GLU A 383 -7.44 -46.60 14.05
N LYS A 384 -6.21 -46.73 14.60
CA LYS A 384 -5.11 -45.76 14.40
C LYS A 384 -4.88 -45.44 12.91
N ASP A 385 -4.84 -46.45 12.05
CA ASP A 385 -4.60 -46.29 10.61
C ASP A 385 -5.71 -45.50 9.91
N GLN A 386 -6.96 -45.64 10.36
CA GLN A 386 -8.11 -44.91 9.81
C GLN A 386 -8.04 -43.43 10.19
N ILE A 387 -7.61 -43.12 11.41
CA ILE A 387 -7.40 -41.75 11.89
C ILE A 387 -6.31 -41.05 11.09
N ILE A 388 -5.16 -41.71 10.89
CA ILE A 388 -4.04 -41.16 10.11
C ILE A 388 -4.52 -40.90 8.68
N LYS A 389 -5.21 -41.86 8.05
CA LYS A 389 -5.75 -41.70 6.69
C LYS A 389 -6.70 -40.51 6.56
N ARG A 390 -7.63 -40.36 7.51
CA ARG A 390 -8.58 -39.25 7.53
C ARG A 390 -7.88 -37.91 7.69
N ASN A 391 -6.93 -37.80 8.62
CA ASN A 391 -6.18 -36.58 8.87
C ASN A 391 -5.30 -36.21 7.67
N PHE A 392 -4.73 -37.22 7.00
CA PHE A 392 -3.91 -37.02 5.80
C PHE A 392 -4.76 -36.49 4.62
N ILE A 393 -5.98 -37.01 4.44
CA ILE A 393 -6.92 -36.46 3.43
C ILE A 393 -7.28 -35.01 3.76
N ASP A 394 -7.59 -34.70 5.03
CA ASP A 394 -7.87 -33.33 5.47
C ASP A 394 -6.67 -32.40 5.24
N ALA A 395 -5.45 -32.88 5.49
CA ALA A 395 -4.20 -32.16 5.21
C ALA A 395 -4.06 -31.85 3.71
N ILE A 396 -4.23 -32.84 2.83
CA ILE A 396 -4.16 -32.64 1.37
C ILE A 396 -5.18 -31.61 0.90
N LEU A 397 -6.43 -31.71 1.34
CA LEU A 397 -7.50 -30.77 0.96
C LEU A 397 -7.13 -29.35 1.38
N LYS A 398 -6.75 -29.16 2.65
CA LYS A 398 -6.34 -27.87 3.22
C LYS A 398 -5.14 -27.26 2.53
N VAL A 399 -4.08 -28.04 2.33
CA VAL A 399 -2.84 -27.58 1.69
C VAL A 399 -3.12 -27.15 0.26
N THR A 400 -3.79 -27.99 -0.53
CA THR A 400 -4.08 -27.73 -1.94
C THR A 400 -4.97 -26.49 -2.11
N TYR A 401 -6.05 -26.40 -1.34
CA TYR A 401 -6.94 -25.24 -1.37
C TYR A 401 -6.21 -23.95 -0.96
N SER A 402 -5.45 -24.00 0.14
CA SER A 402 -4.73 -22.84 0.66
C SER A 402 -3.65 -22.34 -0.29
N PHE A 403 -2.93 -23.25 -0.94
CA PHE A 403 -1.96 -22.91 -1.98
C PHE A 403 -2.61 -22.15 -3.12
N ILE A 404 -3.75 -22.60 -3.65
CA ILE A 404 -4.43 -21.86 -4.73
C ILE A 404 -5.01 -20.54 -4.22
N LYS A 405 -5.74 -20.54 -3.10
CA LYS A 405 -6.36 -19.33 -2.52
C LYS A 405 -5.33 -18.23 -2.25
N SER A 406 -4.11 -18.58 -1.83
CA SER A 406 -3.06 -17.60 -1.54
C SER A 406 -2.63 -16.72 -2.73
N PHE A 407 -2.84 -17.19 -3.97
CA PHE A 407 -2.58 -16.40 -5.18
C PHE A 407 -3.74 -15.48 -5.56
N THR A 408 -4.95 -15.76 -5.05
CA THR A 408 -6.20 -15.16 -5.52
C THR A 408 -7.00 -14.45 -4.42
N ASP A 409 -6.51 -14.47 -3.18
CA ASP A 409 -7.12 -13.82 -2.01
C ASP A 409 -7.46 -12.33 -2.21
N PHE A 410 -6.62 -11.58 -2.94
CA PHE A 410 -6.83 -10.16 -3.24
C PHE A 410 -8.07 -9.93 -4.12
N LEU A 411 -8.52 -10.94 -4.87
CA LEU A 411 -9.72 -10.83 -5.70
C LEU A 411 -10.98 -10.61 -4.86
N LYS A 412 -10.95 -10.94 -3.56
CA LYS A 412 -12.05 -10.65 -2.62
C LYS A 412 -12.38 -9.16 -2.57
N GLU A 413 -11.37 -8.31 -2.42
CA GLU A 413 -11.54 -6.86 -2.36
C GLU A 413 -12.07 -6.30 -3.69
N GLU A 414 -11.69 -6.95 -4.78
CA GLU A 414 -12.12 -6.59 -6.12
C GLU A 414 -13.55 -7.02 -6.44
N MET A 415 -14.03 -8.14 -5.89
CA MET A 415 -15.41 -8.61 -6.07
C MET A 415 -16.46 -7.60 -5.63
N GLU A 416 -16.21 -6.86 -4.55
CA GLU A 416 -17.17 -5.85 -4.05
C GLU A 416 -17.30 -4.64 -4.99
N LEU A 417 -16.40 -4.50 -5.96
CA LEU A 417 -16.28 -3.33 -6.83
C LEU A 417 -16.71 -3.59 -8.28
N ILE A 418 -17.09 -4.83 -8.64
CA ILE A 418 -17.44 -5.21 -10.02
C ILE A 418 -18.93 -5.51 -10.13
N ASP A 419 -19.55 -5.02 -11.21
CA ASP A 419 -20.98 -5.18 -11.47
C ASP A 419 -21.40 -6.64 -11.77
N PHE A 420 -20.47 -7.47 -12.28
CA PHE A 420 -20.68 -8.88 -12.65
C PHE A 420 -19.68 -9.82 -11.95
N PRO A 421 -19.99 -10.35 -10.75
CA PRO A 421 -19.10 -11.21 -9.97
C PRO A 421 -18.68 -12.50 -10.68
N GLU A 422 -19.52 -13.04 -11.57
CA GLU A 422 -19.21 -14.27 -12.30
C GLU A 422 -18.05 -14.12 -13.28
N ASN A 423 -17.70 -12.88 -13.65
CA ASN A 423 -16.52 -12.60 -14.45
C ASN A 423 -15.23 -12.93 -13.69
N LEU A 424 -15.20 -12.62 -12.40
CA LEU A 424 -14.07 -12.95 -11.55
C LEU A 424 -13.95 -14.46 -11.38
N VAL A 425 -15.06 -15.19 -11.25
CA VAL A 425 -15.05 -16.66 -11.22
C VAL A 425 -14.42 -17.22 -12.50
N PHE A 426 -14.80 -16.70 -13.67
CA PHE A 426 -14.23 -17.13 -14.95
C PHE A 426 -12.72 -16.87 -15.04
N ILE A 427 -12.27 -15.67 -14.67
CA ILE A 427 -10.85 -15.30 -14.69
C ILE A 427 -10.06 -16.13 -13.66
N ASN A 428 -10.64 -16.33 -12.47
CA ASN A 428 -10.06 -17.14 -11.41
C ASN A 428 -9.81 -18.58 -11.90
N ASN A 429 -10.77 -19.21 -12.56
CA ASN A 429 -10.56 -20.54 -13.14
C ASN A 429 -9.39 -20.58 -14.13
N ILE A 430 -9.20 -19.53 -14.93
CA ILE A 430 -8.05 -19.42 -15.85
C ILE A 430 -6.74 -19.31 -15.07
N ILE A 431 -6.71 -18.48 -14.03
CA ILE A 431 -5.54 -18.33 -13.16
C ILE A 431 -5.18 -19.67 -12.51
N VAL A 432 -6.17 -20.38 -11.96
CA VAL A 432 -5.96 -21.70 -11.35
C VAL A 432 -5.44 -22.72 -12.38
N ASP A 433 -5.95 -22.70 -13.61
CA ASP A 433 -5.45 -23.54 -14.70
C ASP A 433 -3.97 -23.23 -15.05
N VAL A 434 -3.58 -21.95 -15.10
CA VAL A 434 -2.19 -21.52 -15.34
C VAL A 434 -1.27 -21.96 -14.20
N LEU A 435 -1.68 -21.75 -12.94
CA LEU A 435 -0.93 -22.16 -11.76
C LEU A 435 -0.74 -23.68 -11.74
N ASN A 436 -1.79 -24.43 -12.02
CA ASN A 436 -1.74 -25.89 -12.08
C ASN A 436 -0.78 -26.35 -13.18
N LYS A 437 -0.86 -25.79 -14.40
CA LYS A 437 0.07 -26.12 -15.50
C LYS A 437 1.52 -25.93 -15.07
N TYR A 438 1.88 -24.77 -14.54
CA TYR A 438 3.27 -24.49 -14.20
C TYR A 438 3.78 -25.28 -13.01
N PHE A 439 2.93 -25.51 -12.02
CA PHE A 439 3.31 -26.37 -10.93
C PHE A 439 3.55 -27.82 -11.40
N LEU A 440 2.73 -28.36 -12.32
CA LEU A 440 2.93 -29.70 -12.89
C LEU A 440 4.29 -29.84 -13.60
N GLU A 441 4.84 -28.76 -14.16
CA GLU A 441 6.18 -28.75 -14.76
C GLU A 441 7.29 -28.54 -13.71
N TYR A 442 7.07 -27.65 -12.74
CA TYR A 442 8.09 -27.17 -11.81
C TYR A 442 8.30 -28.08 -10.58
N LYS A 443 7.22 -28.61 -10.00
CA LYS A 443 7.18 -29.67 -8.96
C LYS A 443 7.91 -29.42 -7.63
N LYS A 444 8.44 -28.23 -7.37
CA LYS A 444 9.11 -27.89 -6.10
C LYS A 444 8.24 -27.07 -5.16
N LEU A 445 8.48 -27.22 -3.85
CA LEU A 445 7.78 -26.50 -2.78
C LEU A 445 7.91 -24.99 -2.86
N ASP A 446 9.07 -24.50 -3.29
CA ASP A 446 9.39 -23.07 -3.35
C ASP A 446 8.49 -22.28 -4.31
N PHE A 447 7.75 -22.97 -5.20
CA PHE A 447 6.65 -22.39 -5.97
C PHE A 447 5.61 -21.69 -5.09
N PHE A 448 5.32 -22.26 -3.91
CA PHE A 448 4.29 -21.77 -3.00
C PHE A 448 4.84 -20.89 -1.86
N LEU A 449 6.15 -20.66 -1.79
CA LEU A 449 6.75 -19.80 -0.77
C LEU A 449 6.60 -18.33 -1.14
N GLU A 450 6.08 -17.53 -0.20
CA GLU A 450 5.94 -16.07 -0.33
C GLU A 450 7.23 -15.38 -0.78
N THR A 451 8.36 -15.81 -0.24
CA THR A 451 9.66 -15.16 -0.39
C THR A 451 10.37 -15.52 -1.69
N VAL A 452 9.88 -16.52 -2.42
CA VAL A 452 10.53 -17.04 -3.63
C VAL A 452 9.70 -16.72 -4.86
N HIS A 453 8.58 -17.41 -5.06
CA HIS A 453 7.77 -17.29 -6.28
C HIS A 453 6.39 -16.72 -6.05
N GLN A 454 5.75 -17.04 -4.92
CA GLN A 454 4.32 -16.79 -4.74
C GLN A 454 3.94 -15.31 -4.84
N ASN A 455 4.65 -14.41 -4.13
CA ASN A 455 4.34 -12.98 -4.18
C ASN A 455 4.55 -12.39 -5.57
N ASN A 456 5.60 -12.80 -6.28
CA ASN A 456 5.86 -12.29 -7.63
C ASN A 456 4.78 -12.75 -8.62
N ILE A 457 4.35 -14.02 -8.54
CA ILE A 457 3.24 -14.54 -9.34
C ILE A 457 1.92 -13.84 -8.99
N LYS A 458 1.67 -13.60 -7.69
CA LYS A 458 0.50 -12.84 -7.23
C LYS A 458 0.48 -11.42 -7.78
N GLU A 459 1.62 -10.73 -7.80
CA GLU A 459 1.73 -9.40 -8.40
C GLU A 459 1.51 -9.42 -9.93
N ILE A 460 1.97 -10.45 -10.64
CA ILE A 460 1.64 -10.65 -12.07
C ILE A 460 0.12 -10.73 -12.28
N ILE A 461 -0.58 -11.50 -11.44
CA ILE A 461 -2.03 -11.66 -11.53
C ILE A 461 -2.74 -10.33 -11.22
N LYS A 462 -2.31 -9.62 -10.18
CA LYS A 462 -2.83 -8.28 -9.83
C LYS A 462 -2.63 -7.27 -10.95
N GLN A 463 -1.45 -7.24 -11.55
CA GLN A 463 -1.13 -6.34 -12.66
C GLN A 463 -2.03 -6.63 -13.87
N PHE A 464 -2.18 -7.90 -14.25
CA PHE A 464 -3.10 -8.30 -15.31
C PHE A 464 -4.51 -7.76 -15.05
N TYR A 465 -5.00 -7.97 -13.83
CA TYR A 465 -6.33 -7.55 -13.43
C TYR A 465 -6.47 -6.01 -13.45
N ASN A 466 -5.52 -5.26 -12.88
CA ASN A 466 -5.55 -3.79 -12.84
C ASN A 466 -5.60 -3.18 -14.24
N VAL A 467 -4.83 -3.72 -15.20
CA VAL A 467 -4.83 -3.25 -16.59
C VAL A 467 -6.20 -3.45 -17.26
N HIS A 468 -6.87 -4.56 -16.94
CA HIS A 468 -8.09 -4.98 -17.63
C HIS A 468 -9.38 -4.70 -16.87
N LYS A 469 -9.32 -4.27 -15.60
CA LYS A 469 -10.46 -4.06 -14.70
C LYS A 469 -11.61 -3.31 -15.40
N ASN A 470 -11.34 -2.12 -15.93
CA ASN A 470 -12.36 -1.30 -16.61
C ASN A 470 -12.98 -1.99 -17.83
N THR A 471 -12.18 -2.74 -18.59
CA THR A 471 -12.67 -3.44 -19.79
C THR A 471 -13.46 -4.69 -19.44
N LEU A 472 -13.12 -5.37 -18.35
CA LEU A 472 -13.75 -6.59 -17.87
C LEU A 472 -15.04 -6.31 -17.10
N SER A 473 -15.12 -5.21 -16.35
CA SER A 473 -16.34 -4.80 -15.65
C SER A 473 -17.51 -4.50 -16.60
N ASN A 474 -17.23 -4.12 -17.85
CA ASN A 474 -18.25 -3.76 -18.84
C ASN A 474 -18.81 -4.96 -19.62
N LEU A 475 -18.38 -6.19 -19.34
CA LEU A 475 -18.69 -7.37 -20.14
C LEU A 475 -19.32 -8.47 -19.28
N ASP A 476 -20.60 -8.76 -19.41
CA ASP A 476 -21.19 -9.91 -18.74
C ASP A 476 -20.83 -11.23 -19.47
N PHE A 477 -20.02 -12.09 -18.86
CA PHE A 477 -19.67 -13.39 -19.45
C PHE A 477 -20.83 -14.39 -19.47
N ASN A 478 -21.97 -14.14 -18.83
CA ASN A 478 -23.11 -15.06 -18.75
C ASN A 478 -24.22 -14.78 -19.76
N LEU A 479 -24.32 -13.56 -20.28
CA LEU A 479 -25.32 -13.21 -21.29
C LEU A 479 -24.95 -13.79 -22.68
N LYS A 480 -25.82 -14.66 -23.22
CA LYS A 480 -25.69 -15.20 -24.59
C LYS A 480 -25.75 -14.13 -25.67
N GLU A 481 -26.30 -12.96 -25.38
CA GLU A 481 -26.34 -11.80 -26.28
C GLU A 481 -24.97 -11.08 -26.36
N ASP A 482 -24.05 -11.37 -25.43
CA ASP A 482 -22.76 -10.70 -25.31
C ASP A 482 -21.54 -11.51 -25.77
N LEU A 483 -21.52 -12.83 -25.57
CA LEU A 483 -20.42 -13.69 -26.00
C LEU A 483 -20.91 -15.06 -26.48
N GLU A 484 -20.64 -15.40 -27.75
CA GLU A 484 -20.84 -16.76 -28.23
C GLU A 484 -19.84 -17.72 -27.58
N GLN A 485 -20.14 -19.02 -27.58
CA GLN A 485 -19.26 -20.02 -26.96
C GLN A 485 -17.84 -20.03 -27.58
N HIS A 486 -17.74 -19.67 -28.86
CA HIS A 486 -16.46 -19.48 -29.54
C HIS A 486 -15.66 -18.30 -28.96
N ASP A 487 -16.32 -17.18 -28.66
CA ASP A 487 -15.66 -15.99 -28.11
C ASP A 487 -15.11 -16.26 -26.71
N LYS A 488 -15.88 -16.97 -25.86
CA LYS A 488 -15.41 -17.37 -24.52
C LYS A 488 -14.14 -18.23 -24.57
N VAL A 489 -14.05 -19.15 -25.52
CA VAL A 489 -12.84 -20.00 -25.71
C VAL A 489 -11.65 -19.13 -26.08
N LYS A 490 -11.83 -18.19 -27.00
CA LYS A 490 -10.76 -17.28 -27.44
C LYS A 490 -10.32 -16.33 -26.32
N LEU A 491 -11.26 -15.77 -25.55
CA LEU A 491 -10.97 -15.00 -24.35
C LEU A 491 -10.16 -15.82 -23.34
N LYS A 492 -10.60 -17.06 -23.07
CA LYS A 492 -9.89 -17.99 -22.17
C LYS A 492 -8.44 -18.14 -22.62
N GLN A 493 -8.20 -18.36 -23.92
CA GLN A 493 -6.87 -18.54 -24.49
C GLN A 493 -6.00 -17.28 -24.37
N ILE A 494 -6.53 -16.10 -24.68
CA ILE A 494 -5.77 -14.85 -24.58
C ILE A 494 -5.35 -14.58 -23.14
N ILE A 495 -6.28 -14.69 -22.19
CA ILE A 495 -6.01 -14.47 -20.76
C ILE A 495 -4.98 -15.49 -20.27
N PHE A 496 -5.21 -16.78 -20.56
CA PHE A 496 -4.32 -17.86 -20.18
C PHE A 496 -2.91 -17.61 -20.70
N LYS A 497 -2.74 -17.35 -22.00
CA LYS A 497 -1.43 -17.11 -22.63
C LYS A 497 -0.73 -15.87 -22.08
N THR A 498 -1.48 -14.81 -21.78
CA THR A 498 -0.92 -13.56 -21.25
C THR A 498 -0.33 -13.75 -19.85
N ILE A 499 -1.04 -14.45 -18.96
CA ILE A 499 -0.54 -14.76 -17.62
C ILE A 499 0.57 -15.82 -17.71
N GLU A 500 0.41 -16.82 -18.58
CA GLU A 500 1.36 -17.91 -18.80
C GLU A 500 2.77 -17.40 -19.15
N ILE A 501 2.89 -16.47 -20.11
CA ILE A 501 4.17 -15.91 -20.53
C ILE A 501 4.90 -15.22 -19.37
N GLN A 502 4.17 -14.49 -18.53
CA GLN A 502 4.74 -13.75 -17.41
C GLN A 502 5.16 -14.68 -16.28
N VAL A 503 4.34 -15.70 -15.96
CA VAL A 503 4.70 -16.74 -14.98
C VAL A 503 5.91 -17.53 -15.45
N TYR A 504 5.98 -17.90 -16.73
CA TYR A 504 7.17 -18.57 -17.30
C TYR A 504 8.43 -17.72 -17.12
N PHE A 505 8.36 -16.43 -17.48
CA PHE A 505 9.49 -15.52 -17.34
C PHE A 505 9.92 -15.40 -15.87
N GLN A 506 8.98 -15.32 -14.94
CA GLN A 506 9.27 -15.27 -13.51
C GLN A 506 10.00 -16.52 -13.01
N LEU A 507 9.63 -17.71 -13.50
CA LEU A 507 10.23 -18.97 -13.06
C LEU A 507 11.58 -19.26 -13.73
N TYR A 508 11.73 -18.92 -15.01
CA TYR A 508 12.85 -19.38 -15.84
C TYR A 508 13.76 -18.25 -16.36
N GLY A 509 13.41 -16.98 -16.13
CA GLY A 509 14.18 -15.81 -16.58
C GLY A 509 14.30 -15.66 -18.10
N THR A 510 13.54 -16.43 -18.87
CA THR A 510 13.57 -16.45 -20.33
C THR A 510 12.16 -16.35 -20.88
N LEU A 511 12.02 -15.91 -22.13
CA LEU A 511 10.71 -15.75 -22.76
C LEU A 511 10.34 -16.98 -23.60
N PRO A 512 9.12 -17.52 -23.42
CA PRO A 512 8.66 -18.69 -24.16
C PRO A 512 8.23 -18.29 -25.58
N THR A 513 9.10 -18.48 -26.57
CA THR A 513 8.89 -17.99 -27.95
C THR A 513 7.65 -18.60 -28.62
N SER A 514 7.33 -19.86 -28.36
CA SER A 514 6.14 -20.54 -28.90
C SER A 514 4.85 -19.91 -28.38
N GLU A 515 4.81 -19.60 -27.10
CA GLU A 515 3.68 -19.03 -26.38
C GLU A 515 3.47 -17.57 -26.79
N LEU A 516 4.54 -16.79 -26.96
CA LEU A 516 4.49 -15.44 -27.51
C LEU A 516 3.89 -15.42 -28.92
N LYS A 517 4.33 -16.34 -29.80
CA LYS A 517 3.77 -16.47 -31.17
C LYS A 517 2.31 -16.93 -31.13
N SER A 518 1.96 -17.82 -30.21
CA SER A 518 0.59 -18.25 -30.00
C SER A 518 -0.30 -17.08 -29.58
N LEU A 519 0.12 -16.28 -28.60
CA LEU A 519 -0.62 -15.11 -28.15
C LEU A 519 -0.79 -14.08 -29.29
N LEU A 520 0.28 -13.82 -30.05
CA LEU A 520 0.22 -12.91 -31.20
C LEU A 520 -0.79 -13.38 -32.24
N LYS A 521 -0.85 -14.69 -32.50
CA LYS A 521 -1.83 -15.29 -33.40
C LYS A 521 -3.26 -15.08 -32.89
N GLU A 522 -3.52 -15.38 -31.62
CA GLU A 522 -4.86 -15.18 -31.03
C GLU A 522 -5.29 -13.71 -31.07
N CYS A 523 -4.37 -12.76 -30.82
CA CYS A 523 -4.64 -11.33 -30.93
C CYS A 523 -4.87 -10.84 -32.38
N ASN A 524 -4.19 -11.44 -33.37
CA ASN A 524 -4.24 -11.00 -34.77
C ASN A 524 -5.33 -11.68 -35.62
N GLU A 525 -5.93 -12.79 -35.18
CA GLU A 525 -7.09 -13.41 -35.84
C GLU A 525 -8.35 -12.53 -35.63
N GLY A 526 -8.33 -11.33 -36.20
CA GLY A 526 -9.28 -10.24 -36.00
C GLY A 526 -10.46 -10.23 -36.98
N ASP A 527 -11.06 -11.39 -37.29
CA ASP A 527 -12.30 -11.45 -38.10
C ASP A 527 -13.58 -11.70 -37.27
N ILE A 528 -13.45 -11.77 -35.94
CA ILE A 528 -14.58 -11.90 -35.04
C ILE A 528 -14.57 -10.68 -34.12
N ARG A 529 -15.66 -9.91 -34.11
CA ARG A 529 -15.88 -8.78 -33.20
C ARG A 529 -15.95 -9.30 -31.76
N LEU A 530 -14.81 -9.62 -31.16
CA LEU A 530 -14.72 -9.81 -29.72
C LEU A 530 -15.22 -8.51 -29.07
N LYS A 531 -16.25 -8.59 -28.22
CA LYS A 531 -16.71 -7.42 -27.45
C LYS A 531 -15.67 -6.93 -26.44
N TRP A 532 -14.64 -7.74 -26.18
CA TRP A 532 -13.46 -7.39 -25.40
C TRP A 532 -12.22 -7.20 -26.28
N THR A 533 -11.53 -6.08 -26.09
CA THR A 533 -10.19 -5.88 -26.67
C THR A 533 -9.16 -5.96 -25.55
N PRO A 534 -8.28 -7.00 -25.54
CA PRO A 534 -7.23 -7.09 -24.55
C PRO A 534 -6.26 -5.90 -24.72
N ARG A 535 -5.82 -5.28 -23.62
CA ARG A 535 -4.90 -4.13 -23.66
C ARG A 535 -3.45 -4.59 -23.82
N ILE A 536 -3.20 -5.39 -24.85
CA ILE A 536 -1.90 -5.98 -25.17
C ILE A 536 -1.25 -5.22 -26.34
N HIS A 537 0.00 -4.81 -26.21
CA HIS A 537 0.72 -4.06 -27.23
C HIS A 537 1.23 -5.01 -28.33
N THR A 538 0.39 -5.30 -29.33
CA THR A 538 0.66 -6.29 -30.40
C THR A 538 2.00 -6.08 -31.14
N GLN A 539 2.41 -4.83 -31.43
CA GLN A 539 3.71 -4.58 -32.08
C GLN A 539 4.92 -4.91 -31.20
N ASN A 540 4.81 -4.71 -29.88
CA ASN A 540 5.88 -5.07 -28.95
C ASN A 540 5.87 -6.57 -28.71
N LEU A 541 4.69 -7.19 -28.64
CA LEU A 541 4.53 -8.64 -28.61
C LEU A 541 5.19 -9.31 -29.82
N GLU A 542 5.03 -8.75 -31.03
CA GLU A 542 5.73 -9.23 -32.23
C GLU A 542 7.25 -9.13 -32.07
N LYS A 543 7.78 -7.96 -31.66
CA LYS A 543 9.22 -7.79 -31.41
C LYS A 543 9.75 -8.74 -30.33
N LEU A 544 8.99 -9.00 -29.27
CA LEU A 544 9.33 -9.98 -28.23
C LEU A 544 9.39 -11.40 -28.81
N SER A 545 8.41 -11.76 -29.65
CA SER A 545 8.36 -13.08 -30.30
C SER A 545 9.52 -13.31 -31.30
N GLU A 546 10.09 -12.23 -31.83
CA GLU A 546 11.25 -12.24 -32.73
C GLU A 546 12.59 -12.09 -31.99
N GLY A 547 12.59 -11.90 -30.66
CA GLY A 547 13.79 -11.66 -29.86
C GLY A 547 14.46 -10.31 -30.11
N LYS A 548 13.72 -9.32 -30.62
CA LYS A 548 14.22 -7.96 -30.91
C LYS A 548 14.18 -7.02 -29.70
N LEU A 549 13.52 -7.42 -28.62
CA LEU A 549 13.46 -6.70 -27.35
C LEU A 549 14.11 -7.53 -26.24
N THR A 550 14.99 -6.90 -25.46
CA THR A 550 15.64 -7.52 -24.30
C THR A 550 14.87 -7.17 -23.03
N ILE A 551 14.50 -8.20 -22.27
CA ILE A 551 13.81 -8.04 -20.98
C ILE A 551 14.81 -8.31 -19.85
N GLU A 552 15.02 -7.31 -19.00
CA GLU A 552 15.93 -7.44 -17.84
C GLU A 552 15.20 -7.93 -16.58
N ASN A 553 13.92 -7.60 -16.43
CA ASN A 553 13.10 -7.94 -15.28
C ASN A 553 11.60 -7.97 -15.63
N ILE A 554 10.76 -8.39 -14.69
CA ILE A 554 9.31 -8.54 -14.90
C ILE A 554 8.62 -7.18 -15.17
N GLU A 555 9.10 -6.09 -14.58
CA GLU A 555 8.58 -4.73 -14.82
C GLU A 555 8.79 -4.29 -16.27
N ASN A 556 9.96 -4.59 -16.85
CA ASN A 556 10.23 -4.35 -18.27
C ASN A 556 9.28 -5.18 -19.15
N LEU A 557 9.03 -6.44 -18.80
CA LEU A 557 8.09 -7.28 -19.55
C LEU A 557 6.68 -6.69 -19.51
N TYR A 558 6.24 -6.21 -18.35
CA TYR A 558 4.96 -5.55 -18.17
C TYR A 558 4.81 -4.32 -19.09
N ILE A 559 5.79 -3.42 -19.09
CA ILE A 559 5.79 -2.20 -19.92
C ILE A 559 5.69 -2.53 -21.41
N TYR A 560 6.38 -3.59 -21.87
CA TYR A 560 6.32 -3.96 -23.28
C TYR A 560 5.07 -4.74 -23.66
N LEU A 561 4.51 -5.52 -22.73
CA LEU A 561 3.37 -6.40 -23.01
C LEU A 561 2.04 -5.64 -23.02
N TYR A 562 1.85 -4.68 -22.12
CA TYR A 562 0.59 -3.94 -21.98
C TYR A 562 0.63 -2.55 -22.62
N VAL A 563 -0.54 -2.02 -22.94
CA VAL A 563 -0.71 -0.64 -23.39
C VAL A 563 -0.87 0.26 -22.17
N GLU A 564 -0.01 1.28 -22.02
CA GLU A 564 -0.13 2.27 -20.93
C GLU A 564 -1.46 3.04 -21.02
N GLU A 565 -1.95 3.53 -19.87
CA GLU A 565 -3.07 4.47 -19.82
C GLU A 565 -2.63 5.85 -20.34
N ASP A 566 -2.54 6.00 -21.66
CA ASP A 566 -2.63 7.31 -22.27
C ASP A 566 -4.10 7.66 -22.52
N LYS A 567 -4.48 8.80 -21.92
CA LYS A 567 -5.72 9.57 -22.09
C LYS A 567 -6.36 9.36 -23.45
N ASP A 568 -7.66 9.08 -23.45
CA ASP A 568 -8.61 9.33 -24.54
C ASP A 568 -7.96 9.54 -25.91
N TYR A 569 -7.59 8.44 -26.58
CA TYR A 569 -7.61 8.46 -28.03
C TYR A 569 -9.04 8.18 -28.48
N ASP A 570 -9.88 9.21 -28.36
CA ASP A 570 -11.03 9.38 -29.24
C ASP A 570 -10.54 9.21 -30.68
N ASN A 571 -11.01 8.15 -31.34
CA ASN A 571 -11.16 8.08 -32.79
C ASN A 571 -12.32 7.15 -33.14
#